data_AF-A0A5C5W2M2-F1
#
_entry.id   AF-A0A5C5W2M2-F1
#
_cell.length_a   1.000
_cell.length_b   1.000
_cell.length_c   1.000
_cell.angle_alpha   90.00
_cell.angle_beta   90.00
_cell.angle_gamma   90.00
#
_symmetry.space_group_name_H-M   'P 1'
#
loop_
_entity.id
_entity.type
_entity.pdbx_description
1 polymer ?
#
loop_
_entity_poly.entity_id
_entity_poly.type
_entity_poly.pdbx_seq_one_letter_code
_entity_poly.pdbx_strand_id
1 'polypeptide(L)'
;MALTDDEFAAILADQSKRIVEDIVWSADEDHSPAVEFRAAIKCESGAPLFVRGSYNELARTLTYAMISKTDGRIYALDMGKEHDNPTSTVGARNSGTSKPTYQQISPLHRMIPSPCGTSFAKRRISGTMGSFTAPLRFRETCSHESPRRLQPSCDGFGAAVSVFAPRRVRTCSYALPISGRRQHLSFCKRQGGVVLLSDLGETTRWLRMQTISQQRTPKQRALIEDVCLTHGVEFYKGMLVARCRSDGEFAAVATRVAQAALRVADLWFTFRARSVQSVADDVADFLTDRQLRFERNEKLVGRSGKIWSPDFHVRAIQRSSLVYVLSTGSTAAARAIVNQVHTAWFDLNHLVSGPEAFSFISLFDDSLDVWTDEDFRLAEQLSTVARWSTPDALVSVLASAA
;
A
#
# COMPACT_ATOMS: atom_id res chain seq x y z
N MET A 1 -6.21 10.95 -17.18
CA MET A 1 -7.67 11.17 -17.34
C MET A 1 -8.31 10.43 -16.18
N ALA A 2 -9.23 11.05 -15.44
CA ALA A 2 -9.90 10.35 -14.34
C ALA A 2 -10.89 9.33 -14.91
N LEU A 3 -10.99 8.15 -14.29
CA LEU A 3 -12.03 7.15 -14.58
C LEU A 3 -13.42 7.79 -14.55
N THR A 4 -14.19 7.59 -15.61
CA THR A 4 -15.62 7.93 -15.63
C THR A 4 -16.41 6.96 -14.76
N ASP A 5 -17.60 7.36 -14.31
CA ASP A 5 -18.47 6.50 -13.50
C ASP A 5 -18.85 5.21 -14.23
N ASP A 6 -19.05 5.27 -15.56
CA ASP A 6 -19.38 4.11 -16.39
C ASP A 6 -18.19 3.13 -16.51
N GLU A 7 -16.98 3.65 -16.73
CA GLU A 7 -15.77 2.83 -16.74
C GLU A 7 -15.52 2.18 -15.37
N PHE A 8 -15.72 2.94 -14.28
CA PHE A 8 -15.62 2.42 -12.93
C PHE A 8 -16.63 1.31 -12.66
N ALA A 9 -17.90 1.51 -13.05
CA ALA A 9 -18.94 0.50 -12.93
C ALA A 9 -18.63 -0.76 -13.74
N ALA A 10 -18.13 -0.59 -14.98
CA ALA A 10 -17.70 -1.70 -15.83
C ALA A 10 -16.53 -2.48 -15.19
N ILE A 11 -15.52 -1.78 -14.66
CA ILE A 11 -14.40 -2.39 -13.94
C ILE A 11 -14.90 -3.20 -12.76
N LEU A 12 -15.86 -2.70 -11.97
CA LEU A 12 -16.40 -3.43 -10.82
C LEU A 12 -17.21 -4.66 -11.25
N ALA A 13 -18.01 -4.54 -12.33
CA ALA A 13 -18.85 -5.61 -12.84
C ALA A 13 -18.09 -6.76 -13.54
N ASP A 14 -16.85 -6.51 -13.99
CA ASP A 14 -16.04 -7.48 -14.76
C ASP A 14 -15.74 -8.78 -13.97
N GLN A 15 -16.44 -9.88 -14.24
CA GLN A 15 -16.23 -11.13 -13.52
C GLN A 15 -14.96 -11.90 -13.93
N SER A 16 -14.26 -11.46 -14.98
CA SER A 16 -13.03 -12.11 -15.46
C SER A 16 -11.80 -11.79 -14.60
N LYS A 17 -11.92 -10.80 -13.69
CA LYS A 17 -10.87 -10.36 -12.75
C LYS A 17 -10.31 -11.54 -11.97
N ARG A 18 -9.02 -11.82 -12.17
CA ARG A 18 -8.30 -12.88 -11.46
C ARG A 18 -6.85 -12.49 -11.18
N ILE A 19 -6.34 -12.92 -10.04
CA ILE A 19 -4.91 -12.87 -9.75
C ILE A 19 -4.24 -14.00 -10.54
N VAL A 20 -3.26 -13.69 -11.38
CA VAL A 20 -2.63 -14.67 -12.28
C VAL A 20 -1.31 -15.21 -11.73
N GLU A 21 -0.69 -14.47 -10.82
CA GLU A 21 0.60 -14.80 -10.23
C GLU A 21 0.43 -15.30 -8.79
N ASP A 22 1.45 -16.00 -8.30
CA ASP A 22 1.49 -16.40 -6.90
C ASP A 22 1.56 -15.16 -6.01
N ILE A 23 0.78 -15.15 -4.93
CA ILE A 23 0.88 -14.07 -3.93
C ILE A 23 2.19 -14.23 -3.16
N VAL A 24 3.09 -13.29 -3.37
CA VAL A 24 4.33 -13.18 -2.61
C VAL A 24 4.11 -12.23 -1.44
N TRP A 25 4.31 -12.74 -0.23
CA TRP A 25 4.29 -11.96 0.99
C TRP A 25 5.68 -11.41 1.28
N SER A 26 5.76 -10.13 1.59
CA SER A 26 6.97 -9.44 2.07
C SER A 26 6.76 -8.92 3.48
N ALA A 27 7.86 -8.70 4.19
CA ALA A 27 7.80 -7.91 5.42
C ALA A 27 7.26 -6.52 5.11
N ASP A 28 6.46 -5.97 6.02
CA ASP A 28 6.04 -4.58 5.94
C ASP A 28 7.26 -3.66 5.94
N GLU A 29 7.26 -2.64 5.08
CA GLU A 29 8.33 -1.63 4.93
C GLU A 29 8.77 -1.06 6.28
N ASP A 30 7.81 -0.82 7.18
CA ASP A 30 8.09 -0.22 8.47
C ASP A 30 8.45 -1.26 9.54
N HIS A 31 8.62 -2.51 9.15
CA HIS A 31 8.85 -3.65 10.04
C HIS A 31 7.76 -3.80 11.12
N SER A 32 6.52 -3.41 10.80
CA SER A 32 5.39 -3.71 11.69
C SER A 32 5.16 -5.23 11.78
N PRO A 33 4.36 -5.71 12.74
CA PRO A 33 4.03 -7.14 12.86
C PRO A 33 3.24 -7.71 11.68
N ALA A 34 2.94 -6.91 10.66
CA ALA A 34 2.23 -7.35 9.47
C ALA A 34 3.18 -7.79 8.36
N VAL A 35 2.65 -8.66 7.51
CA VAL A 35 3.22 -8.94 6.19
C VAL A 35 2.32 -8.30 5.14
N GLU A 36 2.90 -7.85 4.03
CA GLU A 36 2.17 -7.26 2.92
C GLU A 36 2.35 -8.08 1.64
N PHE A 37 1.41 -7.92 0.71
CA PHE A 37 1.53 -8.48 -0.63
C PHE A 37 1.03 -7.50 -1.67
N ARG A 38 1.53 -7.68 -2.89
CA ARG A 38 1.05 -7.03 -4.10
C ARG A 38 0.93 -8.09 -5.18
N ALA A 39 -0.19 -8.12 -5.88
CA ALA A 39 -0.40 -9.05 -6.99
C ALA A 39 -1.17 -8.38 -8.12
N ALA A 40 -0.72 -8.60 -9.36
CA ALA A 40 -1.41 -8.10 -10.54
C ALA A 40 -2.77 -8.80 -10.72
N ILE A 41 -3.77 -8.04 -11.17
CA ILE A 41 -5.07 -8.58 -11.56
C ILE A 41 -5.13 -8.53 -13.09
N LYS A 42 -5.41 -9.67 -13.72
CA LYS A 42 -5.79 -9.71 -15.14
C LYS A 42 -7.31 -9.69 -15.26
N CYS A 43 -7.80 -8.95 -16.23
CA CYS A 43 -9.20 -8.87 -16.60
C CYS A 43 -9.34 -8.63 -18.10
N GLU A 44 -10.45 -9.04 -18.70
CA GLU A 44 -10.72 -8.93 -20.14
C GLU A 44 -10.88 -7.48 -20.60
N SER A 45 -11.35 -6.61 -19.71
CA SER A 45 -11.39 -5.16 -19.94
C SER A 45 -10.00 -4.53 -20.15
N GLY A 46 -8.92 -5.24 -19.83
CA GLY A 46 -7.55 -4.71 -19.94
C GLY A 46 -7.20 -3.63 -18.92
N ALA A 47 -8.07 -3.37 -17.94
CA ALA A 47 -7.84 -2.37 -16.92
C ALA A 47 -6.56 -2.68 -16.11
N PRO A 48 -5.66 -1.70 -15.91
CA PRO A 48 -4.38 -1.91 -15.23
C PRO A 48 -4.58 -1.98 -13.71
N LEU A 49 -5.07 -3.13 -13.24
CA LEU A 49 -5.44 -3.36 -11.85
C LEU A 49 -4.39 -4.18 -11.10
N PHE A 50 -4.27 -3.92 -9.80
CA PHE A 50 -3.58 -4.80 -8.87
C PHE A 50 -4.30 -4.84 -7.53
N VAL A 51 -4.09 -5.92 -6.78
CA VAL A 51 -4.47 -6.00 -5.38
C VAL A 51 -3.24 -5.73 -4.52
N ARG A 52 -3.43 -4.91 -3.50
CA ARG A 52 -2.48 -4.76 -2.40
C ARG A 52 -3.19 -5.22 -1.13
N GLY A 53 -2.53 -6.04 -0.33
CA GLY A 53 -3.10 -6.42 0.95
C GLY A 53 -2.05 -6.67 2.01
N SER A 54 -2.54 -6.96 3.19
CA SER A 54 -1.73 -7.14 4.37
C SER A 54 -2.41 -8.05 5.37
N TYR A 55 -1.60 -8.80 6.10
CA TYR A 55 -2.04 -9.67 7.17
C TYR A 55 -1.29 -9.31 8.44
N ASN A 56 -2.03 -8.95 9.48
CA ASN A 56 -1.48 -8.66 10.80
C ASN A 56 -1.77 -9.85 11.72
N GLU A 57 -0.73 -10.62 12.05
CA GLU A 57 -0.88 -11.83 12.88
C GLU A 57 -1.39 -11.50 14.29
N LEU A 58 -0.95 -10.39 14.87
CA LEU A 58 -1.33 -9.97 16.22
C LEU A 58 -2.80 -9.55 16.30
N ALA A 59 -3.29 -8.85 15.26
CA ALA A 59 -4.68 -8.45 15.17
C ALA A 59 -5.59 -9.53 14.55
N ARG A 60 -5.00 -10.55 13.90
CA ARG A 60 -5.68 -11.55 13.06
C ARG A 60 -6.58 -10.92 11.99
N THR A 61 -6.11 -9.82 11.42
CA THR A 61 -6.82 -9.06 10.39
C THR A 61 -6.14 -9.24 9.04
N LEU A 62 -6.93 -9.46 8.00
CA LEU A 62 -6.50 -9.44 6.60
C LEU A 62 -7.21 -8.29 5.90
N THR A 63 -6.46 -7.28 5.48
CA THR A 63 -7.00 -6.15 4.73
C THR A 63 -6.44 -6.16 3.33
N TYR A 64 -7.28 -5.93 2.32
CA TYR A 64 -6.82 -5.75 0.96
C TYR A 64 -7.62 -4.68 0.22
N ALA A 65 -6.95 -4.05 -0.73
CA ALA A 65 -7.49 -3.02 -1.60
C ALA A 65 -7.21 -3.40 -3.05
N MET A 66 -8.21 -3.22 -3.90
CA MET A 66 -8.04 -3.22 -5.34
C MET A 66 -7.71 -1.79 -5.77
N ILE A 67 -6.62 -1.64 -6.51
CA ILE A 67 -6.04 -0.36 -6.87
C ILE A 67 -5.94 -0.32 -8.40
N SER A 68 -6.54 0.71 -9.00
CA SER A 68 -6.29 1.13 -10.37
C SER A 68 -4.96 1.87 -10.41
N LYS A 69 -4.06 1.52 -11.33
CA LYS A 69 -2.78 2.24 -11.48
C LYS A 69 -2.97 3.69 -11.91
N THR A 70 -4.10 4.04 -12.52
CA THR A 70 -4.39 5.41 -12.96
C THR A 70 -5.12 6.24 -11.92
N ASP A 71 -5.99 5.61 -11.12
CA ASP A 71 -6.96 6.32 -10.25
C ASP A 71 -6.79 6.01 -8.76
N GLY A 72 -5.84 5.13 -8.42
CA GLY A 72 -5.61 4.69 -7.05
C GLY A 72 -6.66 3.70 -6.56
N ARG A 73 -6.99 3.76 -5.27
CA ARG A 73 -7.84 2.76 -4.62
C ARG A 73 -9.29 2.81 -5.12
N ILE A 74 -9.76 1.73 -5.76
CA ILE A 74 -11.12 1.60 -6.30
C ILE A 74 -12.05 0.74 -5.40
N TYR A 75 -11.48 -0.17 -4.62
CA TYR A 75 -12.23 -1.01 -3.68
C TYR A 75 -11.34 -1.42 -2.50
N ALA A 76 -11.93 -1.65 -1.32
CA ALA A 76 -11.20 -2.20 -0.18
C ALA A 76 -12.10 -3.02 0.74
N LEU A 77 -11.58 -4.17 1.15
CA LEU A 77 -12.20 -5.08 2.12
C LEU A 77 -11.25 -5.35 3.28
N ASP A 78 -11.81 -5.34 4.46
CA ASP A 78 -11.16 -5.75 5.69
C ASP A 78 -11.84 -7.06 6.15
N MET A 79 -11.05 -8.08 6.48
CA MET A 79 -11.52 -9.35 7.02
C MET A 79 -10.94 -9.54 8.42
N GLY A 80 -11.75 -10.01 9.36
CA GLY A 80 -11.36 -10.17 10.77
C GLY A 80 -11.56 -8.92 11.63
N LYS A 81 -12.04 -7.81 11.07
CA LYS A 81 -12.56 -6.66 11.82
C LYS A 81 -14.10 -6.79 11.91
N GLU A 82 -14.69 -6.31 13.00
CA GLU A 82 -16.15 -6.21 13.09
C GLU A 82 -16.65 -5.19 12.07
N HIS A 83 -17.48 -5.64 11.14
CA HIS A 83 -18.11 -4.79 10.14
C HIS A 83 -19.63 -4.85 10.30
N ASP A 84 -20.23 -3.72 10.63
CA ASP A 84 -21.67 -3.54 10.41
C ASP A 84 -21.84 -3.13 8.95
N ASN A 85 -22.19 -4.09 8.11
CA ASN A 85 -22.72 -3.72 6.80
C ASN A 85 -24.09 -3.05 7.02
N PRO A 86 -24.39 -1.93 6.33
CA PRO A 86 -25.69 -1.27 6.43
C PRO A 86 -26.87 -2.21 6.12
N THR A 87 -26.61 -3.30 5.40
CA THR A 87 -27.58 -4.33 5.00
C THR A 87 -27.48 -5.63 5.80
N SER A 88 -26.62 -5.70 6.84
CA SER A 88 -26.38 -6.87 7.70
C SER A 88 -26.03 -8.18 6.97
N THR A 89 -25.69 -8.11 5.69
CA THR A 89 -25.47 -9.28 4.83
C THR A 89 -24.00 -9.40 4.48
N VAL A 90 -23.25 -10.11 5.33
CA VAL A 90 -22.02 -10.79 4.92
C VAL A 90 -21.97 -12.16 5.62
N GLY A 91 -22.30 -13.21 4.87
CA GLY A 91 -22.08 -14.61 5.27
C GLY A 91 -23.29 -15.32 5.92
N ALA A 92 -23.94 -16.20 5.13
CA ALA A 92 -25.05 -17.13 5.44
C ALA A 92 -26.45 -16.48 5.63
N ARG A 93 -27.58 -16.94 5.08
CA ARG A 93 -28.02 -18.21 4.45
C ARG A 93 -29.08 -17.89 3.37
N ASN A 94 -29.19 -18.75 2.37
CA ASN A 94 -30.26 -18.75 1.37
C ASN A 94 -31.67 -18.74 2.01
N SER A 95 -32.51 -17.78 1.63
CA SER A 95 -33.95 -17.97 1.40
C SER A 95 -34.46 -16.83 0.53
N GLY A 96 -35.19 -17.17 -0.53
CA GLY A 96 -35.37 -16.39 -1.75
C GLY A 96 -35.97 -15.00 -1.60
N THR A 97 -35.45 -14.04 -2.37
CA THR A 97 -36.18 -13.25 -3.38
C THR A 97 -35.20 -12.34 -4.11
N SER A 98 -35.46 -12.12 -5.39
CA SER A 98 -34.56 -11.57 -6.42
C SER A 98 -34.19 -10.08 -6.24
N LYS A 99 -32.90 -9.80 -5.99
CA LYS A 99 -32.20 -8.51 -6.18
C LYS A 99 -30.71 -8.78 -6.52
N PRO A 100 -29.98 -7.85 -7.20
CA PRO A 100 -28.73 -8.16 -7.87
C PRO A 100 -27.69 -8.74 -6.92
N THR A 101 -27.20 -9.91 -7.29
CA THR A 101 -26.33 -10.75 -6.48
C THR A 101 -24.90 -10.22 -6.59
N TYR A 102 -24.36 -9.66 -5.52
CA TYR A 102 -22.90 -9.55 -5.36
C TYR A 102 -22.37 -10.97 -5.14
N GLN A 103 -21.95 -11.63 -6.23
CA GLN A 103 -21.25 -12.90 -6.12
C GLN A 103 -19.89 -12.66 -5.45
N GLN A 104 -19.64 -13.45 -4.42
CA GLN A 104 -18.37 -13.48 -3.71
C GLN A 104 -17.22 -13.75 -4.69
N ILE A 105 -16.15 -12.97 -4.59
CA ILE A 105 -14.83 -13.46 -4.96
C ILE A 105 -14.53 -14.60 -3.96
N SER A 106 -14.68 -15.86 -4.41
CA SER A 106 -14.45 -17.07 -3.59
C SER A 106 -13.04 -17.09 -2.96
N PRO A 107 -12.85 -17.77 -1.83
CA PRO A 107 -12.39 -17.09 -0.62
C PRO A 107 -10.86 -16.95 -0.56
N LEU A 108 -10.41 -15.72 -0.31
CA LEU A 108 -9.02 -15.42 0.05
C LEU A 108 -8.56 -16.06 1.38
N HIS A 109 -9.45 -16.75 2.11
CA HIS A 109 -9.15 -17.38 3.39
C HIS A 109 -8.08 -18.49 3.31
N ARG A 110 -7.86 -19.10 2.14
CA ARG A 110 -6.77 -20.09 1.95
C ARG A 110 -5.38 -19.46 1.80
N MET A 111 -5.28 -18.12 1.83
CA MET A 111 -4.03 -17.38 1.59
C MET A 111 -3.36 -16.83 2.85
N ILE A 112 -3.88 -17.15 4.04
CA ILE A 112 -3.23 -16.76 5.30
C ILE A 112 -1.92 -17.55 5.45
N PRO A 113 -0.77 -16.88 5.63
CA PRO A 113 0.51 -17.56 5.84
C PRO A 113 0.46 -18.46 7.09
N SER A 114 1.09 -19.64 7.01
CA SER A 114 1.18 -20.55 8.16
C SER A 114 2.12 -19.97 9.22
N PRO A 115 1.75 -20.00 10.52
CA PRO A 115 2.58 -19.45 11.61
C PRO A 115 3.82 -20.29 11.96
N CYS A 116 4.07 -21.44 11.32
CA CYS A 116 5.28 -22.22 11.54
C CYS A 116 6.42 -21.69 10.66
N GLY A 117 7.40 -21.03 11.30
CA GLY A 117 8.57 -20.44 10.68
C GLY A 117 9.46 -21.43 9.91
N THR A 118 10.28 -20.87 9.03
CA THR A 118 11.32 -21.50 8.20
C THR A 118 10.85 -22.33 6.99
N SER A 119 10.15 -21.67 6.07
CA SER A 119 10.43 -21.66 4.61
C SER A 119 9.18 -21.12 3.89
N PHE A 120 9.34 -20.06 3.09
CA PHE A 120 8.28 -19.60 2.19
C PHE A 120 8.15 -20.60 1.05
N ALA A 121 7.43 -21.70 1.29
CA ALA A 121 7.09 -22.64 0.24
C ALA A 121 6.14 -21.95 -0.76
N LYS A 122 6.62 -21.73 -1.98
CA LYS A 122 5.81 -21.30 -3.14
C LYS A 122 4.64 -22.28 -3.29
N ARG A 123 3.42 -21.85 -2.94
CA ARG A 123 2.20 -22.61 -3.25
C ARG A 123 1.60 -22.06 -4.52
N ARG A 124 1.76 -22.81 -5.60
CA ARG A 124 1.03 -22.60 -6.85
C ARG A 124 -0.43 -22.97 -6.63
N ILE A 125 -1.34 -22.01 -6.67
CA ILE A 125 -2.78 -22.27 -6.67
C ILE A 125 -3.32 -21.91 -8.05
N SER A 126 -3.39 -22.91 -8.93
CA SER A 126 -4.17 -22.82 -10.18
C SER A 126 -5.55 -23.43 -9.93
N GLY A 127 -6.61 -22.64 -10.02
CA GLY A 127 -7.98 -23.12 -9.91
C GLY A 127 -8.88 -22.50 -10.98
N THR A 128 -9.46 -23.34 -11.83
CA THR A 128 -10.58 -23.01 -12.72
C THR A 128 -11.89 -23.29 -11.97
N MET A 129 -12.85 -22.36 -12.02
CA MET A 129 -14.15 -22.51 -11.36
C MET A 129 -15.03 -23.52 -12.11
N GLY A 130 -15.32 -24.65 -11.49
CA GLY A 130 -16.34 -25.62 -11.91
C GLY A 130 -17.09 -26.15 -10.69
N SER A 131 -18.43 -26.17 -10.77
CA SER A 131 -19.35 -26.51 -9.69
C SER A 131 -19.31 -27.98 -9.28
N PHE A 132 -19.29 -28.26 -7.98
CA PHE A 132 -19.69 -29.56 -7.42
C PHE A 132 -20.42 -29.38 -6.09
N THR A 133 -21.60 -29.99 -5.99
CA THR A 133 -22.46 -30.09 -4.81
C THR A 133 -22.35 -31.48 -4.20
N ALA A 134 -21.95 -31.56 -2.91
CA ALA A 134 -22.29 -32.68 -2.02
C ALA A 134 -22.11 -32.24 -0.54
N PRO A 135 -23.04 -32.54 0.38
CA PRO A 135 -22.94 -32.12 1.77
C PRO A 135 -22.27 -33.18 2.65
N LEU A 136 -21.26 -32.79 3.42
CA LEU A 136 -20.78 -33.54 4.58
C LEU A 136 -21.38 -32.93 5.86
N ARG A 137 -22.21 -33.71 6.55
CA ARG A 137 -22.76 -33.38 7.87
C ARG A 137 -21.69 -33.63 8.93
N PHE A 138 -21.48 -32.66 9.82
CA PHE A 138 -20.93 -32.92 11.15
C PHE A 138 -21.97 -32.52 12.20
N ARG A 139 -22.22 -33.45 13.11
CA ARG A 139 -23.15 -33.38 14.24
C ARG A 139 -22.27 -33.08 15.46
N GLU A 140 -22.51 -31.98 16.15
CA GLU A 140 -22.04 -31.81 17.52
C GLU A 140 -23.22 -31.43 18.41
N THR A 141 -23.53 -32.37 19.30
CA THR A 141 -24.39 -32.22 20.46
C THR A 141 -23.57 -31.67 21.61
N CYS A 142 -24.01 -30.58 22.24
CA CYS A 142 -23.65 -30.30 23.63
C CYS A 142 -24.84 -29.67 24.35
N SER A 143 -25.11 -30.26 25.51
CA SER A 143 -26.26 -30.12 26.39
C SER A 143 -26.16 -28.92 27.34
N HIS A 144 -27.35 -28.50 27.78
CA HIS A 144 -27.70 -27.60 28.88
C HIS A 144 -26.67 -27.38 30.00
N GLU A 145 -26.57 -26.12 30.45
CA GLU A 145 -26.93 -25.75 31.82
C GLU A 145 -27.18 -24.23 31.94
N SER A 146 -28.25 -23.85 32.63
CA SER A 146 -28.60 -22.47 33.01
C SER A 146 -28.20 -22.21 34.46
N PRO A 147 -27.95 -20.95 34.84
CA PRO A 147 -28.75 -20.46 35.98
C PRO A 147 -29.20 -18.98 35.90
N ARG A 148 -30.47 -18.82 36.30
CA ARG A 148 -31.12 -17.80 37.13
C ARG A 148 -30.77 -16.32 36.98
N ARG A 149 -31.85 -15.57 36.66
CA ARG A 149 -32.06 -14.13 36.79
C ARG A 149 -31.85 -13.63 38.22
N LEU A 150 -31.18 -12.48 38.34
CA LEU A 150 -31.48 -11.46 39.34
C LEU A 150 -31.47 -10.10 38.61
N GLN A 151 -32.58 -9.35 38.74
CA GLN A 151 -32.58 -7.89 38.48
C GLN A 151 -31.89 -7.18 39.66
N PRO A 152 -31.31 -5.99 39.42
CA PRO A 152 -32.02 -4.81 39.88
C PRO A 152 -31.99 -3.62 38.91
N SER A 153 -32.87 -2.68 39.23
CA SER A 153 -33.20 -1.42 38.59
C SER A 153 -32.25 -0.25 38.95
N CYS A 154 -32.33 0.78 38.11
CA CYS A 154 -31.99 2.20 38.31
C CYS A 154 -30.55 2.67 38.01
N ASP A 155 -30.46 3.43 36.91
CA ASP A 155 -29.81 4.72 36.69
C ASP A 155 -28.35 4.96 37.13
N GLY A 156 -27.50 5.15 36.11
CA GLY A 156 -26.18 5.77 36.23
C GLY A 156 -25.29 5.39 35.04
N PHE A 157 -24.98 6.36 34.17
CA PHE A 157 -23.98 6.20 33.10
C PHE A 157 -22.62 5.86 33.75
N GLY A 158 -22.24 4.59 33.72
CA GLY A 158 -20.96 4.09 34.20
C GLY A 158 -20.44 3.01 33.26
N ALA A 159 -19.31 3.29 32.60
CA ALA A 159 -18.59 2.28 31.82
C ALA A 159 -18.11 1.17 32.74
N ALA A 160 -18.73 -0.01 32.65
CA ALA A 160 -18.35 -1.18 33.45
C ALA A 160 -17.05 -1.79 32.91
N VAL A 161 -15.93 -1.53 33.59
CA VAL A 161 -14.67 -2.26 33.39
C VAL A 161 -14.68 -3.49 34.28
N SER A 162 -14.88 -4.67 33.70
CA SER A 162 -14.79 -5.94 34.43
C SER A 162 -13.34 -6.44 34.47
N VAL A 163 -12.71 -6.33 35.64
CA VAL A 163 -11.35 -6.80 35.91
C VAL A 163 -11.39 -8.27 36.32
N PHE A 164 -10.82 -9.16 35.50
CA PHE A 164 -10.59 -10.57 35.85
C PHE A 164 -9.16 -11.00 35.44
N ALA A 165 -8.60 -11.92 36.23
CA ALA A 165 -7.19 -12.35 36.37
C ALA A 165 -6.42 -12.76 35.07
N PRO A 166 -5.07 -12.84 35.14
CA PRO A 166 -4.17 -12.59 34.01
C PRO A 166 -3.66 -13.87 33.33
N ARG A 167 -3.83 -13.98 32.00
CA ARG A 167 -2.96 -14.79 31.10
C ARG A 167 -3.24 -14.67 29.60
N ARG A 168 -4.22 -13.87 29.17
CA ARG A 168 -4.42 -13.56 27.75
C ARG A 168 -4.35 -12.07 27.52
N VAL A 169 -3.57 -11.69 26.52
CA VAL A 169 -3.66 -10.40 25.83
C VAL A 169 -5.14 -10.14 25.56
N ARG A 170 -5.72 -9.13 26.21
CA ARG A 170 -7.09 -8.69 25.93
C ARG A 170 -6.98 -7.47 25.03
N THR A 171 -7.40 -7.62 23.78
CA THR A 171 -7.73 -6.51 22.89
C THR A 171 -8.97 -5.81 23.44
N CYS A 172 -8.81 -4.64 24.05
CA CYS A 172 -9.92 -3.72 24.26
C CYS A 172 -10.06 -2.88 23.01
N SER A 173 -11.01 -3.25 22.15
CA SER A 173 -11.36 -2.46 20.97
C SER A 173 -12.15 -1.23 21.42
N TYR A 174 -11.56 -0.04 21.30
CA TYR A 174 -12.28 1.22 21.42
C TYR A 174 -12.58 1.74 20.02
N ALA A 175 -13.86 1.71 19.62
CA ALA A 175 -14.28 2.23 18.32
C ALA A 175 -14.50 3.74 18.40
N LEU A 176 -13.78 4.51 17.58
CA LEU A 176 -14.12 5.89 17.27
C LEU A 176 -14.69 5.95 15.84
N PRO A 177 -15.71 6.78 15.57
CA PRO A 177 -16.28 6.91 14.25
C PRO A 177 -15.31 7.72 13.37
N ILE A 178 -14.62 7.05 12.44
CA ILE A 178 -13.84 7.70 11.40
C ILE A 178 -14.44 7.30 10.06
N SER A 179 -14.96 8.28 9.30
CA SER A 179 -15.44 8.07 7.92
C SER A 179 -16.50 6.97 7.73
N GLY A 180 -17.34 6.70 8.74
CA GLY A 180 -18.35 5.64 8.68
C GLY A 180 -17.82 4.21 8.78
N ARG A 181 -16.53 4.00 9.07
CA ARG A 181 -15.95 2.68 9.39
C ARG A 181 -15.45 2.66 10.83
N ARG A 182 -15.86 1.63 11.59
CA ARG A 182 -15.22 1.29 12.87
C ARG A 182 -13.88 0.65 12.55
N GLN A 183 -12.80 1.42 12.54
CA GLN A 183 -11.46 0.86 12.62
C GLN A 183 -10.77 1.61 13.73
N HIS A 184 -10.50 0.94 14.85
CA HIS A 184 -9.31 1.13 15.68
C HIS A 184 -9.30 0.06 16.78
N LEU A 185 -8.45 -0.96 16.60
CA LEU A 185 -8.12 -1.88 17.67
C LEU A 185 -6.87 -1.35 18.36
N SER A 186 -7.06 -0.54 19.40
CA SER A 186 -5.96 -0.21 20.31
C SER A 186 -5.57 -1.48 21.06
N PHE A 187 -4.38 -1.99 20.77
CA PHE A 187 -3.80 -3.15 21.41
C PHE A 187 -3.09 -2.75 22.70
N CYS A 188 -3.31 -3.53 23.75
CA CYS A 188 -2.74 -3.30 25.07
C CYS A 188 -1.87 -4.51 25.50
N LYS A 189 -0.60 -4.26 25.84
CA LYS A 189 0.30 -5.29 26.38
C LYS A 189 1.00 -4.78 27.65
N ARG A 190 0.80 -5.48 28.76
CA ARG A 190 1.51 -5.19 30.02
C ARG A 190 2.92 -5.79 30.00
N GLN A 191 3.94 -4.98 30.30
CA GLN A 191 5.35 -5.38 30.42
C GLN A 191 5.99 -4.64 31.60
N GLY A 192 6.47 -5.36 32.62
CA GLY A 192 7.29 -4.78 33.70
C GLY A 192 6.65 -3.59 34.43
N GLY A 193 5.36 -3.64 34.75
CA GLY A 193 4.63 -2.53 35.40
C GLY A 193 4.18 -1.40 34.46
N VAL A 194 4.59 -1.42 33.20
CA VAL A 194 4.14 -0.49 32.16
C VAL A 194 3.10 -1.18 31.27
N VAL A 195 2.08 -0.44 30.86
CA VAL A 195 1.12 -0.85 29.85
C VAL A 195 1.46 -0.18 28.53
N LEU A 196 1.81 -0.97 27.52
CA LEU A 196 2.05 -0.50 26.16
C LEU A 196 0.72 -0.46 25.41
N LEU A 197 0.37 0.70 24.86
CA LEU A 197 -0.79 0.88 23.99
C LEU A 197 -0.32 1.14 22.56
N SER A 198 -0.93 0.48 21.58
CA SER A 198 -0.55 0.65 20.18
C SER A 198 -1.69 0.40 19.19
N ASP A 199 -1.63 1.00 18.01
CA ASP A 199 -2.54 0.70 16.89
C ASP A 199 -2.08 -0.49 16.02
N LEU A 200 -0.96 -1.15 16.38
CA LEU A 200 -0.34 -2.24 15.61
C LEU A 200 -0.03 -1.89 14.13
N GLY A 201 0.13 -0.60 13.83
CA GLY A 201 0.42 -0.10 12.50
C GLY A 201 -0.76 -0.20 11.52
N GLU A 202 -1.98 -0.40 12.01
CA GLU A 202 -3.17 -0.41 11.15
C GLU A 202 -3.38 0.93 10.44
N THR A 203 -3.12 2.04 11.13
CA THR A 203 -3.41 3.39 10.60
C THR A 203 -2.47 3.76 9.46
N THR A 204 -1.17 3.58 9.66
CA THR A 204 -0.15 3.86 8.64
C THR A 204 -0.28 2.92 7.45
N ARG A 205 -0.65 1.67 7.67
CA ARG A 205 -0.92 0.72 6.60
C ARG A 205 -2.16 1.06 5.81
N TRP A 206 -3.24 1.47 6.49
CA TRP A 206 -4.43 2.00 5.82
C TRP A 206 -4.08 3.17 4.91
N LEU A 207 -3.24 4.09 5.38
CA LEU A 207 -2.75 5.23 4.61
C LEU A 207 -1.93 4.79 3.38
N ARG A 208 -1.01 3.82 3.53
CA ARG A 208 -0.23 3.23 2.42
C ARG A 208 -1.10 2.52 1.38
N MET A 209 -2.20 1.90 1.81
CA MET A 209 -3.17 1.27 0.89
C MET A 209 -3.97 2.27 0.06
N GLN A 210 -3.84 3.58 0.32
CA GLN A 210 -4.47 4.60 -0.49
C GLN A 210 -3.64 5.03 -1.70
N THR A 211 -2.34 4.74 -1.71
CA THR A 211 -1.38 5.21 -2.72
C THR A 211 -0.89 4.08 -3.62
N ILE A 212 -0.47 4.43 -4.84
CA ILE A 212 0.15 3.48 -5.78
C ILE A 212 1.58 3.14 -5.33
N SER A 213 2.29 4.11 -4.75
CA SER A 213 3.64 3.91 -4.23
C SER A 213 3.67 2.89 -3.09
N GLN A 214 4.69 2.04 -3.12
CA GLN A 214 4.97 1.07 -2.07
C GLN A 214 5.60 1.73 -0.85
N GLN A 215 6.37 2.80 -1.04
CA GLN A 215 7.14 3.46 -0.01
C GLN A 215 6.56 4.81 0.39
N ARG A 216 6.74 5.18 1.66
CA ARG A 216 6.34 6.51 2.14
C ARG A 216 7.43 7.52 1.80
N THR A 217 7.03 8.66 1.24
CA THR A 217 8.01 9.72 0.94
C THR A 217 8.53 10.37 2.22
N PRO A 218 9.71 11.02 2.20
CA PRO A 218 10.30 11.68 3.37
C PRO A 218 9.36 12.72 3.98
N LYS A 219 8.65 13.44 3.12
CA LYS A 219 7.65 14.41 3.52
C LYS A 219 6.48 13.75 4.26
N GLN A 220 6.02 12.59 3.80
CA GLN A 220 4.98 11.84 4.50
C GLN A 220 5.46 11.36 5.87
N ARG A 221 6.71 10.89 5.96
CA ARG A 221 7.34 10.49 7.23
C ARG A 221 7.43 11.67 8.20
N ALA A 222 7.92 12.82 7.75
CA ALA A 222 8.00 14.04 8.55
C ALA A 222 6.62 14.49 9.07
N LEU A 223 5.56 14.41 8.26
CA LEU A 223 4.19 14.72 8.70
C LEU A 223 3.69 13.74 9.77
N ILE A 224 4.02 12.45 9.65
CA ILE A 224 3.64 11.45 10.67
C ILE A 224 4.40 11.70 11.97
N GLU A 225 5.70 12.02 11.89
CA GLU A 225 6.53 12.36 13.03
C GLU A 225 6.01 13.60 13.76
N ASP A 226 5.60 14.64 13.04
CA ASP A 226 5.00 15.85 13.60
C ASP A 226 3.69 15.56 14.36
N VAL A 227 2.82 14.72 13.80
CA VAL A 227 1.61 14.23 14.47
C VAL A 227 1.96 13.46 15.75
N CYS A 228 2.98 12.61 15.70
CA CYS A 228 3.44 11.82 16.84
C CYS A 228 3.98 12.71 17.96
N LEU A 229 4.81 13.71 17.62
CA LEU A 229 5.33 14.71 18.56
C LEU A 229 4.19 15.49 19.22
N THR A 230 3.22 15.94 18.43
CA THR A 230 2.06 16.72 18.91
C THR A 230 1.23 15.97 19.95
N HIS A 231 1.04 14.66 19.77
CA HIS A 231 0.25 13.83 20.69
C HIS A 231 1.09 13.09 21.74
N GLY A 232 2.42 13.26 21.74
CA GLY A 232 3.34 12.53 22.63
C GLY A 232 3.24 11.01 22.45
N VAL A 233 3.14 10.56 21.21
CA VAL A 233 3.08 9.17 20.77
C VAL A 233 4.39 8.85 20.06
N GLU A 234 4.93 7.66 20.24
CA GLU A 234 6.12 7.18 19.52
C GLU A 234 5.68 6.53 18.20
N PHE A 235 6.34 6.88 17.09
CA PHE A 235 6.24 6.12 15.85
C PHE A 235 7.34 5.05 15.84
N TYR A 236 6.98 3.80 16.09
CA TYR A 236 7.94 2.70 16.23
C TYR A 236 7.53 1.51 15.37
N LYS A 237 8.40 1.14 14.43
CA LYS A 237 8.19 0.02 13.51
C LYS A 237 6.81 0.02 12.84
N GLY A 238 6.43 1.16 12.26
CA GLY A 238 5.12 1.30 11.60
C GLY A 238 3.95 1.51 12.55
N MET A 239 4.14 1.36 13.86
CA MET A 239 3.09 1.43 14.86
C MET A 239 3.09 2.79 15.56
N LEU A 240 1.89 3.27 15.88
CA LEU A 240 1.69 4.34 16.87
C LEU A 240 1.71 3.69 18.25
N VAL A 241 2.58 4.15 19.13
CA VAL A 241 2.85 3.51 20.42
C VAL A 241 2.88 4.54 21.55
N ALA A 242 2.22 4.26 22.67
CA ALA A 242 2.36 5.04 23.89
C ALA A 242 2.49 4.15 25.12
N ARG A 243 3.25 4.62 26.11
CA ARG A 243 3.48 3.91 27.38
C ARG A 243 2.60 4.52 28.46
N CYS A 244 1.84 3.69 29.16
CA CYS A 244 1.05 4.06 30.32
C CYS A 244 1.67 3.47 31.57
N ARG A 245 2.01 4.30 32.55
CA ARG A 245 2.46 3.85 33.89
C ARG A 245 1.25 3.52 34.77
N SER A 246 1.50 2.80 35.87
CA SER A 246 0.49 2.24 36.78
C SER A 246 -0.41 3.28 37.47
N ASP A 247 -0.01 4.54 37.46
CA ASP A 247 -0.46 5.53 38.44
C ASP A 247 -1.72 6.31 37.97
N GLY A 248 -2.34 5.84 36.87
CA GLY A 248 -3.68 6.25 36.47
C GLY A 248 -3.74 7.33 35.40
N GLU A 249 -3.48 6.97 34.14
CA GLU A 249 -3.78 7.83 32.98
C GLU A 249 -4.18 7.02 31.72
N PHE A 250 -4.62 5.77 31.88
CA PHE A 250 -4.87 4.88 30.73
C PHE A 250 -5.83 5.50 29.71
N ALA A 251 -6.92 6.12 30.17
CA ALA A 251 -7.87 6.80 29.30
C ALA A 251 -7.24 7.98 28.54
N ALA A 252 -6.39 8.78 29.20
CA ALA A 252 -5.69 9.89 28.57
C ALA A 252 -4.68 9.38 27.52
N VAL A 253 -3.90 8.36 27.86
CA VAL A 253 -2.95 7.72 26.92
C VAL A 253 -3.69 7.12 25.71
N ALA A 254 -4.83 6.46 25.95
CA ALA A 254 -5.68 5.92 24.89
C ALA A 254 -6.23 7.00 23.96
N THR A 255 -6.71 8.11 24.52
CA THR A 255 -7.15 9.27 23.73
C THR A 255 -6.01 9.83 22.89
N ARG A 256 -4.79 9.95 23.43
CA ARG A 256 -3.63 10.46 22.66
C ARG A 256 -3.27 9.56 21.48
N VAL A 257 -3.23 8.24 21.68
CA VAL A 257 -2.99 7.28 20.59
C VAL A 257 -4.10 7.37 19.53
N ALA A 258 -5.35 7.47 19.96
CA ALA A 258 -6.49 7.57 19.05
C ALA A 258 -6.49 8.89 18.25
N GLN A 259 -6.15 10.01 18.88
CA GLN A 259 -6.02 11.30 18.20
C GLN A 259 -4.85 11.30 17.22
N ALA A 260 -3.71 10.73 17.60
CA ALA A 260 -2.59 10.54 16.67
C ALA A 260 -3.01 9.70 15.45
N ALA A 261 -3.72 8.60 15.67
CA ALA A 261 -4.21 7.74 14.59
C ALA A 261 -5.18 8.49 13.65
N LEU A 262 -6.13 9.23 14.21
CA LEU A 262 -7.03 10.12 13.47
C LEU A 262 -6.25 11.10 12.58
N ARG A 263 -5.26 11.80 13.15
CA ARG A 263 -4.47 12.80 12.43
C ARG A 263 -3.57 12.20 11.36
N VAL A 264 -2.99 11.02 11.62
CA VAL A 264 -2.26 10.27 10.58
C VAL A 264 -3.21 9.85 9.44
N ALA A 265 -4.43 9.40 9.76
CA ALA A 265 -5.42 9.05 8.74
C ALA A 265 -5.85 10.27 7.92
N ASP A 266 -5.97 11.45 8.54
CA ASP A 266 -6.32 12.72 7.88
C ASP A 266 -5.28 13.14 6.83
N LEU A 267 -4.02 12.70 6.94
CA LEU A 267 -2.98 12.98 5.93
C LEU A 267 -3.38 12.49 4.53
N TRP A 268 -4.29 11.51 4.45
CA TRP A 268 -4.90 11.08 3.18
C TRP A 268 -5.51 12.25 2.40
N PHE A 269 -6.20 13.18 3.06
CA PHE A 269 -6.80 14.34 2.37
C PHE A 269 -5.72 15.25 1.79
N THR A 270 -4.59 15.38 2.47
CA THR A 270 -3.43 16.15 2.00
C THR A 270 -2.70 15.48 0.84
N PHE A 271 -2.76 14.15 0.74
CA PHE A 271 -2.17 13.39 -0.37
C PHE A 271 -3.11 13.31 -1.58
N ARG A 272 -4.42 13.18 -1.36
CA ARG A 272 -5.41 13.12 -2.44
C ARG A 272 -5.53 14.44 -3.21
N ALA A 273 -5.38 15.58 -2.54
CA ALA A 273 -5.30 16.88 -3.21
C ALA A 273 -4.06 17.01 -4.15
N ARG A 274 -3.08 16.10 -4.01
CA ARG A 274 -1.86 16.01 -4.83
C ARG A 274 -1.82 14.71 -5.66
N SER A 275 -2.98 14.18 -6.06
CA SER A 275 -3.15 12.90 -6.77
C SER A 275 -2.61 12.84 -8.20
N VAL A 276 -1.66 13.71 -8.55
CA VAL A 276 -0.75 13.49 -9.69
C VAL A 276 0.66 13.86 -9.22
N GLN A 277 1.20 13.13 -8.24
CA GLN A 277 2.66 13.07 -8.13
C GLN A 277 3.14 12.30 -9.36
N SER A 278 3.93 12.98 -10.18
CA SER A 278 4.55 12.35 -11.34
C SER A 278 5.61 11.36 -10.85
N VAL A 279 5.91 10.31 -11.62
CA VAL A 279 7.04 9.42 -11.29
C VAL A 279 8.34 10.20 -11.16
N ALA A 280 8.48 11.32 -11.87
CA ALA A 280 9.61 12.23 -11.69
C ALA A 280 9.68 12.78 -10.25
N ASP A 281 8.57 13.06 -9.59
CA ASP A 281 8.60 13.51 -8.19
C ASP A 281 9.07 12.41 -7.24
N ASP A 282 8.63 11.17 -7.45
CA ASP A 282 9.11 10.02 -6.68
C ASP A 282 10.61 9.78 -6.91
N VAL A 283 11.08 9.95 -8.15
CA VAL A 283 12.52 9.87 -8.50
C VAL A 283 13.30 10.97 -7.80
N ALA A 284 12.78 12.20 -7.74
CA ALA A 284 13.47 13.30 -7.06
C ALA A 284 13.55 13.11 -5.54
N ASP A 285 12.46 12.63 -4.93
CA ASP A 285 12.45 12.27 -3.51
C ASP A 285 13.49 11.16 -3.25
N PHE A 286 13.53 10.15 -4.12
CA PHE A 286 14.52 9.08 -4.05
C PHE A 286 15.97 9.57 -4.18
N LEU A 287 16.26 10.45 -5.14
CA LEU A 287 17.60 11.04 -5.31
C LEU A 287 17.99 11.87 -4.07
N THR A 288 17.04 12.63 -3.51
CA THR A 288 17.24 13.41 -2.28
C THR A 288 17.57 12.51 -1.10
N ASP A 289 16.83 11.40 -0.93
CA ASP A 289 17.04 10.42 0.15
C ASP A 289 18.40 9.75 0.07
N ARG A 290 18.89 9.50 -1.15
CA ARG A 290 20.23 8.96 -1.40
C ARG A 290 21.33 10.02 -1.34
N GLN A 291 20.98 11.25 -0.96
CA GLN A 291 21.90 12.39 -0.86
C GLN A 291 22.62 12.69 -2.18
N LEU A 292 21.99 12.37 -3.31
CA LEU A 292 22.51 12.68 -4.63
C LEU A 292 22.12 14.11 -4.99
N ARG A 293 23.10 14.91 -5.39
CA ARG A 293 22.84 16.28 -5.84
C ARG A 293 22.27 16.24 -7.24
N PHE A 294 21.14 16.90 -7.47
CA PHE A 294 20.54 16.99 -8.79
C PHE A 294 19.90 18.34 -9.06
N GLU A 295 19.81 18.68 -10.34
CA GLU A 295 19.05 19.82 -10.86
C GLU A 295 17.93 19.28 -11.76
N ARG A 296 16.76 19.91 -11.72
CA ARG A 296 15.62 19.50 -12.55
C ARG A 296 15.52 20.36 -13.81
N ASN A 297 15.13 19.74 -14.92
CA ASN A 297 14.80 20.42 -16.18
C ASN A 297 15.89 21.38 -16.68
N GLU A 298 17.16 21.02 -16.51
CA GLU A 298 18.25 21.83 -17.04
C GLU A 298 18.14 21.94 -18.56
N LYS A 299 18.31 23.15 -19.09
CA LYS A 299 18.18 23.42 -20.52
C LYS A 299 19.52 23.21 -21.20
N LEU A 300 19.59 22.21 -22.07
CA LEU A 300 20.77 21.86 -22.85
C LEU A 300 20.50 22.10 -24.33
N VAL A 301 21.48 22.66 -25.02
CA VAL A 301 21.38 22.92 -26.46
C VAL A 301 21.93 21.71 -27.21
N GLY A 302 21.10 21.10 -28.07
CA GLY A 302 21.50 20.01 -28.95
C GLY A 302 22.32 20.48 -30.15
N ARG A 303 22.94 19.55 -30.88
CA ARG A 303 23.67 19.84 -32.13
C ARG A 303 22.79 20.52 -33.18
N SER A 304 21.50 20.20 -33.18
CA SER A 304 20.49 20.80 -34.06
C SER A 304 20.14 22.25 -33.70
N GLY A 305 20.62 22.76 -32.55
CA GLY A 305 20.20 24.04 -31.97
C GLY A 305 18.90 23.95 -31.17
N LYS A 306 18.21 22.80 -31.15
CA LYS A 306 17.04 22.58 -30.32
C LYS A 306 17.43 22.52 -28.84
N ILE A 307 16.61 23.12 -27.99
CA ILE A 307 16.77 23.03 -26.53
C ILE A 307 16.04 21.78 -26.04
N TRP A 308 16.77 20.95 -25.31
CA TRP A 308 16.27 19.78 -24.61
C TRP A 308 16.35 20.01 -23.11
N SER A 309 15.38 19.45 -22.38
CA SER A 309 15.32 19.51 -20.92
C SER A 309 15.17 18.10 -20.38
N PRO A 310 16.28 17.42 -20.03
CA PRO A 310 16.21 16.19 -19.24
C PRO A 310 15.52 16.44 -17.90
N ASP A 311 14.80 15.46 -17.39
CA ASP A 311 14.08 15.59 -16.12
C ASP A 311 15.05 15.86 -14.97
N PHE A 312 16.22 15.20 -14.99
CA PHE A 312 17.27 15.35 -13.99
C PHE A 312 18.66 15.47 -14.60
N HIS A 313 19.46 16.40 -14.08
CA HIS A 313 20.91 16.38 -14.13
C HIS A 313 21.43 15.99 -12.75
N VAL A 314 21.91 14.75 -12.61
CA VAL A 314 22.48 14.22 -11.37
C VAL A 314 23.99 14.40 -11.39
N ARG A 315 24.53 15.07 -10.38
CA ARG A 315 25.96 15.35 -10.24
C ARG A 315 26.60 14.32 -9.32
N ALA A 316 27.39 13.41 -9.87
CA ALA A 316 28.24 12.50 -9.11
C ALA A 316 29.70 12.97 -9.12
N ILE A 317 30.53 12.39 -8.24
CA ILE A 317 31.93 12.80 -8.05
C ILE A 317 32.77 12.55 -9.31
N GLN A 318 32.50 11.45 -10.01
CA GLN A 318 33.31 11.02 -11.17
C GLN A 318 32.70 11.50 -12.49
N ARG A 319 31.37 11.44 -12.63
CA ARG A 319 30.68 11.79 -13.88
C ARG A 319 29.26 12.28 -13.63
N SER A 320 28.86 13.36 -14.31
CA SER A 320 27.46 13.81 -14.30
C SER A 320 26.58 12.92 -15.19
N SER A 321 25.34 12.72 -14.78
CA SER A 321 24.35 11.95 -15.52
C SER A 321 23.12 12.79 -15.86
N LEU A 322 22.61 12.65 -17.09
CA LEU A 322 21.34 13.20 -17.52
C LEU A 322 20.31 12.08 -17.57
N VAL A 323 19.15 12.32 -16.97
CA VAL A 323 18.09 11.31 -16.83
C VAL A 323 16.81 11.83 -17.46
N TYR A 324 16.24 11.05 -18.38
CA TYR A 324 14.84 11.15 -18.77
C TYR A 324 14.03 10.10 -18.02
N VAL A 325 12.90 10.49 -17.43
CA VAL A 325 11.93 9.61 -16.79
C VAL A 325 10.81 9.33 -17.77
N LEU A 326 10.74 8.09 -18.24
CA LEU A 326 9.72 7.62 -19.16
C LEU A 326 8.60 6.98 -18.35
N SER A 327 7.51 7.73 -18.15
CA SER A 327 6.29 7.23 -17.50
C SER A 327 5.06 7.54 -18.35
N THR A 328 4.24 6.52 -18.61
CA THR A 328 2.97 6.66 -19.32
C THR A 328 2.02 5.53 -18.94
N GLY A 329 0.72 5.84 -18.91
CA GLY A 329 -0.35 4.85 -18.80
C GLY A 329 -0.82 4.27 -20.13
N SER A 330 -0.29 4.74 -21.26
CA SER A 330 -0.80 4.43 -22.60
C SER A 330 0.27 3.77 -23.47
N THR A 331 -0.04 2.57 -23.97
CA THR A 331 0.77 1.83 -24.96
C THR A 331 0.93 2.64 -26.26
N ALA A 332 -0.11 3.35 -26.69
CA ALA A 332 -0.06 4.20 -27.88
C ALA A 332 0.92 5.38 -27.72
N ALA A 333 1.08 5.90 -26.50
CA ALA A 333 2.01 6.99 -26.22
C ALA A 333 3.44 6.51 -25.91
N ALA A 334 3.61 5.28 -25.45
CA ALA A 334 4.91 4.71 -25.05
C ALA A 334 5.97 4.86 -26.14
N ARG A 335 5.65 4.42 -27.36
CA ARG A 335 6.59 4.52 -28.50
C ARG A 335 6.96 5.96 -28.85
N ALA A 336 5.99 6.88 -28.78
CA ALA A 336 6.22 8.29 -29.08
C ALA A 336 7.18 8.93 -28.06
N ILE A 337 7.02 8.62 -26.77
CA ILE A 337 7.91 9.08 -25.69
C ILE A 337 9.32 8.55 -25.90
N VAL A 338 9.47 7.25 -26.17
CA VAL A 338 10.78 6.63 -26.39
C VAL A 338 11.48 7.25 -27.61
N ASN A 339 10.76 7.44 -28.72
CA ASN A 339 11.30 8.10 -29.91
C ASN A 339 11.74 9.55 -29.63
N GLN A 340 10.97 10.29 -28.83
CA GLN A 340 11.32 11.65 -28.43
C GLN A 340 12.62 11.67 -27.60
N VAL A 341 12.73 10.78 -26.61
CA VAL A 341 13.93 10.65 -25.76
C VAL A 341 15.13 10.20 -26.59
N HIS A 342 14.96 9.22 -27.48
CA HIS A 342 16.01 8.78 -28.40
C HIS A 342 16.49 9.93 -29.30
N THR A 343 15.56 10.73 -29.83
CA THR A 343 15.91 11.93 -30.62
C THR A 343 16.67 12.95 -29.79
N ALA A 344 16.28 13.15 -28.53
CA ALA A 344 16.98 14.04 -27.60
C ALA A 344 18.42 13.57 -27.35
N TRP A 345 18.61 12.28 -27.03
CA TRP A 345 19.93 11.70 -26.81
C TRP A 345 20.81 11.74 -28.04
N PHE A 346 20.26 11.48 -29.22
CA PHE A 346 21.01 11.59 -30.46
C PHE A 346 21.55 13.01 -30.67
N ASP A 347 20.71 14.02 -30.40
CA ASP A 347 21.06 15.43 -30.56
C ASP A 347 22.05 15.93 -29.48
N LEU A 348 21.93 15.40 -28.26
CA LEU A 348 22.82 15.70 -27.14
C LEU A 348 24.12 14.89 -27.16
N ASN A 349 24.30 13.91 -28.06
CA ASN A 349 25.42 12.96 -28.05
C ASN A 349 26.83 13.59 -28.12
N HIS A 350 26.97 14.87 -28.50
CA HIS A 350 28.25 15.58 -28.34
C HIS A 350 28.70 15.72 -26.89
N LEU A 351 27.76 15.77 -25.95
CA LEU A 351 28.03 15.93 -24.52
C LEU A 351 28.60 14.66 -23.89
N VAL A 352 28.58 13.52 -24.58
CA VAL A 352 29.15 12.25 -24.09
C VAL A 352 30.68 12.20 -24.30
N SER A 353 31.25 13.12 -25.08
CA SER A 353 32.69 13.17 -25.38
C SER A 353 33.36 14.33 -24.65
N GLY A 354 34.41 14.05 -23.89
CA GLY A 354 35.24 15.07 -23.24
C GLY A 354 35.57 14.77 -21.77
N PRO A 355 36.34 15.65 -21.11
CA PRO A 355 36.67 15.51 -19.69
C PRO A 355 35.45 15.69 -18.77
N GLU A 356 34.41 16.39 -19.23
CA GLU A 356 33.11 16.55 -18.55
C GLU A 356 32.00 15.74 -19.27
N ALA A 357 32.34 14.54 -19.75
CA ALA A 357 31.41 13.70 -20.48
C ALA A 357 30.19 13.34 -19.62
N PHE A 358 28.98 13.55 -20.13
CA PHE A 358 27.75 13.13 -19.46
C PHE A 358 27.45 11.65 -19.72
N SER A 359 26.85 10.98 -18.74
CA SER A 359 26.18 9.69 -18.93
C SER A 359 24.70 9.90 -19.21
N PHE A 360 24.14 9.21 -20.20
CA PHE A 360 22.71 9.30 -20.51
C PHE A 360 21.98 8.11 -19.93
N ILE A 361 20.88 8.39 -19.22
CA ILE A 361 20.08 7.37 -18.57
C ILE A 361 18.62 7.54 -18.99
N SER A 362 18.03 6.48 -19.52
CA SER A 362 16.59 6.40 -19.76
C SER A 362 15.96 5.57 -18.66
N LEU A 363 15.27 6.22 -17.73
CA LEU A 363 14.63 5.58 -16.58
C LEU A 363 13.17 5.27 -16.91
N PHE A 364 12.86 3.99 -17.07
CA PHE A 364 11.51 3.54 -17.37
C PHE A 364 10.72 3.27 -16.08
N ASP A 365 9.53 3.85 -16.01
CA ASP A 365 8.49 3.42 -15.08
C ASP A 365 7.90 2.10 -15.55
N ASP A 366 8.54 1.00 -15.20
CA ASP A 366 8.10 -0.36 -15.49
C ASP A 366 7.05 -0.87 -14.48
N SER A 367 6.46 0.03 -13.68
CA SER A 367 5.29 -0.33 -12.87
C SER A 367 4.07 -0.66 -13.74
N LEU A 368 4.07 -0.24 -15.00
CA LEU A 368 3.04 -0.47 -16.00
C LEU A 368 3.58 -1.32 -17.16
N ASP A 369 2.79 -2.30 -17.59
CA ASP A 369 3.10 -3.18 -18.73
C ASP A 369 2.70 -2.49 -20.05
N VAL A 370 3.31 -1.33 -20.31
CA VAL A 370 3.07 -0.51 -21.52
C VAL A 370 4.27 -0.49 -22.45
N TRP A 371 5.42 -0.97 -21.98
CA TRP A 371 6.70 -0.92 -22.67
C TRP A 371 6.99 -2.25 -23.34
N THR A 372 7.42 -2.20 -24.59
CA THR A 372 7.83 -3.39 -25.33
C THR A 372 9.33 -3.62 -25.23
N ASP A 373 9.80 -4.85 -25.48
CA ASP A 373 11.24 -5.14 -25.58
C ASP A 373 11.95 -4.28 -26.64
N GLU A 374 11.22 -3.89 -27.70
CA GLU A 374 11.75 -3.02 -28.74
C GLU A 374 12.00 -1.59 -28.21
N ASP A 375 11.16 -1.10 -27.30
CA ASP A 375 11.31 0.22 -26.70
C ASP A 375 12.56 0.30 -25.83
N PHE A 376 12.82 -0.73 -25.03
CA PHE A 376 14.05 -0.84 -24.24
C PHE A 376 15.28 -0.88 -25.15
N ARG A 377 15.28 -1.76 -26.16
CA ARG A 377 16.41 -1.88 -27.10
C ARG A 377 16.68 -0.59 -27.87
N LEU A 378 15.64 0.17 -28.21
CA LEU A 378 15.81 1.46 -28.89
C LEU A 378 16.51 2.46 -27.97
N ALA A 379 16.08 2.58 -26.71
CA ALA A 379 16.73 3.48 -25.74
C ALA A 379 18.18 3.06 -25.40
N GLU A 380 18.45 1.75 -25.35
CA GLU A 380 19.79 1.18 -25.08
C GLU A 380 20.85 1.57 -26.12
N GLN A 381 20.47 1.95 -27.33
CA GLN A 381 21.43 2.32 -28.38
C GLN A 381 22.22 3.59 -28.04
N LEU A 382 21.64 4.50 -27.24
CA LEU A 382 22.22 5.82 -26.95
C LEU A 382 22.31 6.14 -25.46
N SER A 383 21.72 5.31 -24.59
CA SER A 383 21.65 5.55 -23.15
C SER A 383 21.65 4.26 -22.36
N THR A 384 22.07 4.32 -21.10
CA THR A 384 21.88 3.22 -20.17
C THR A 384 20.43 3.16 -19.73
N VAL A 385 19.78 2.00 -19.89
CA VAL A 385 18.40 1.79 -19.46
C VAL A 385 18.36 1.38 -18.00
N ALA A 386 17.55 2.09 -17.22
CA ALA A 386 17.25 1.77 -15.83
C ALA A 386 15.74 1.56 -15.65
N ARG A 387 15.37 0.75 -14.65
CA ARG A 387 13.97 0.43 -14.33
C ARG A 387 13.61 0.93 -12.94
N TRP A 388 12.45 1.56 -12.81
CA TRP A 388 11.98 2.13 -11.55
C TRP A 388 11.68 1.07 -10.50
N SER A 389 11.27 -0.14 -10.92
CA SER A 389 11.08 -1.29 -10.02
C SER A 389 12.36 -1.72 -9.28
N THR A 390 13.54 -1.35 -9.79
CA THR A 390 14.85 -1.67 -9.21
C THR A 390 15.65 -0.39 -8.91
N PRO A 391 15.25 0.41 -7.91
CA PRO A 391 15.85 1.71 -7.65
C PRO A 391 17.32 1.63 -7.18
N ASP A 392 17.72 0.53 -6.53
CA ASP A 392 19.13 0.32 -6.15
C ASP A 392 20.04 0.10 -7.37
N ALA A 393 19.51 -0.49 -8.45
CA ALA A 393 20.23 -0.61 -9.71
C ALA A 393 20.43 0.78 -10.35
N LEU A 394 19.44 1.67 -10.26
CA LEU A 394 19.57 3.05 -10.72
C LEU A 394 20.70 3.79 -9.97
N VAL A 395 20.79 3.66 -8.64
CA VAL A 395 21.89 4.25 -7.86
C VAL A 395 23.23 3.68 -8.32
N SER A 396 23.27 2.36 -8.54
CA SER A 396 24.48 1.71 -9.03
C SER A 396 24.88 2.26 -10.39
N VAL A 397 23.95 2.49 -11.32
CA VAL A 397 24.22 3.11 -12.63
C VAL A 397 24.66 4.56 -12.50
N LEU A 398 24.00 5.35 -11.64
CA LEU A 398 24.37 6.75 -11.38
C LEU A 398 25.76 6.87 -10.74
N ALA A 399 26.17 5.87 -9.96
CA ALA A 399 27.49 5.79 -9.33
C ALA A 399 28.55 5.16 -10.25
N SER A 400 28.18 4.17 -11.08
CA SER A 400 29.07 3.40 -11.97
C SER A 400 29.20 3.96 -13.38
N ALA A 401 28.50 5.06 -13.69
CA ALA A 401 28.93 5.98 -14.74
C ALA A 401 30.33 6.60 -14.47
N ALA A 402 30.96 6.22 -13.35
CA ALA A 402 32.39 6.10 -13.08
C ALA A 402 33.31 5.84 -14.28
#